data_AF-A0A0N7F5Z5-F1
#
_entry.id   AF-A0A0N7F5Z5-F1
#
_cell.length_a   1.000
_cell.length_b   1.000
_cell.length_c   1.000
_cell.angle_alpha   90.00
_cell.angle_beta   90.00
_cell.angle_gamma   90.00
#
_symmetry.space_group_name_H-M   'P 1'
#
loop_
_entity.id
_entity.type
_entity.pdbx_description
1 polymer ?
#
loop_
_entity_poly.entity_id
_entity_poly.type
_entity_poly.pdbx_seq_one_letter_code
_entity_poly.pdbx_strand_id
1 'polypeptide(L)'
;MTILVTGATGSVGGQVVSQLREPVRPFSRATGGDLTDVDSVREALTDVDKVFLVWPFFHTEGLDRVLEAIAGQAKRIVYLSSAGDPEWARAAENLIEQTGLEWTFLQPTGFAANALRWANDIKTEAVVRTPFGTMSRPHIHEYDMAAVGVRALLSDEHVGAKYTLSGPELVSQFDQVKIIGDVIGRDLRLDEQTPEEARAKMLTTGWPEPVVDGAIAAWASMVENPEPIVPTVEEITGTEAKTFRAWAQDHAADFKA
;
A
#
# COMPACT_ATOMS: atom_id res chain seq x y z
N MET A 1 14.38 -21.72 5.36
CA MET A 1 13.16 -20.96 5.70
C MET A 1 12.66 -20.35 4.41
N THR A 2 11.40 -20.58 4.02
CA THR A 2 10.83 -19.98 2.80
C THR A 2 9.75 -18.97 3.17
N ILE A 3 9.78 -17.80 2.53
CA ILE A 3 8.79 -16.73 2.73
C ILE A 3 7.91 -16.65 1.50
N LEU A 4 6.59 -16.80 1.68
CA LEU A 4 5.60 -16.50 0.63
C LEU A 4 5.31 -15.00 0.63
N VAL A 5 5.39 -14.36 -0.54
CA VAL A 5 5.05 -12.94 -0.69
C VAL A 5 3.86 -12.83 -1.63
N THR A 6 2.69 -12.47 -1.12
CA THR A 6 1.52 -12.22 -1.96
C THR A 6 1.59 -10.81 -2.57
N GLY A 7 0.96 -10.63 -3.73
CA GLY A 7 1.08 -9.38 -4.48
C GLY A 7 2.53 -9.11 -4.92
N ALA A 8 3.32 -10.17 -5.14
CA ALA A 8 4.76 -10.10 -5.42
C ALA A 8 5.16 -9.27 -6.66
N THR A 9 4.20 -9.00 -7.55
CA THR A 9 4.41 -8.15 -8.74
C THR A 9 3.77 -6.75 -8.61
N GLY A 10 3.17 -6.45 -7.45
CA GLY A 10 2.70 -5.11 -7.10
C GLY A 10 3.83 -4.25 -6.52
N SER A 11 3.54 -2.96 -6.26
CA SER A 11 4.53 -1.98 -5.79
C SER A 11 5.23 -2.40 -4.51
N VAL A 12 4.48 -2.72 -3.45
CA VAL A 12 5.05 -3.11 -2.15
C VAL A 12 5.57 -4.55 -2.17
N GLY A 13 4.78 -5.51 -2.67
CA GLY A 13 5.18 -6.91 -2.71
C GLY A 13 6.46 -7.13 -3.53
N GLY A 14 6.61 -6.46 -4.67
CA GLY A 14 7.84 -6.52 -5.47
C GLY A 14 9.06 -5.98 -4.74
N GLN A 15 8.90 -4.90 -3.96
CA GLN A 15 9.96 -4.40 -3.09
C GLN A 15 10.34 -5.41 -2.00
N VAL A 16 9.35 -6.05 -1.36
CA VAL A 16 9.61 -7.12 -0.36
C VAL A 16 10.40 -8.27 -0.99
N VAL A 17 10.01 -8.74 -2.19
CA VAL A 17 10.77 -9.76 -2.93
C VAL A 17 12.21 -9.30 -3.19
N SER A 18 12.41 -8.05 -3.60
CA SER A 18 13.75 -7.53 -3.94
C SER A 18 14.68 -7.33 -2.74
N GLN A 19 14.10 -7.06 -1.56
CA GLN A 19 14.86 -6.74 -0.34
C GLN A 19 15.15 -7.97 0.52
N LEU A 20 14.38 -9.05 0.36
CA LEU A 20 14.61 -10.31 1.06
C LEU A 20 15.85 -11.03 0.53
N ARG A 21 16.67 -11.54 1.46
CA ARG A 21 17.82 -12.43 1.17
C ARG A 21 17.50 -13.91 1.38
N GLU A 22 16.44 -14.19 2.13
CA GLU A 22 15.93 -15.54 2.35
C GLU A 22 15.26 -16.07 1.07
N PRO A 23 15.11 -17.40 0.92
CA PRO A 23 14.29 -17.97 -0.14
C PRO A 23 12.87 -17.37 -0.17
N VAL A 24 12.53 -16.75 -1.29
CA VAL A 24 11.21 -16.14 -1.51
C VAL A 24 10.41 -16.96 -2.51
N ARG A 25 9.13 -17.20 -2.20
CA ARG A 25 8.14 -17.68 -3.14
C ARG A 25 7.22 -16.53 -3.53
N PRO A 26 7.36 -15.97 -4.75
CA PRO A 26 6.49 -14.89 -5.21
C PRO A 26 5.11 -15.43 -5.58
N PHE A 27 4.05 -14.79 -5.08
CA PHE A 27 2.67 -15.20 -5.30
C PHE A 27 1.84 -14.03 -5.85
N SER A 28 1.48 -14.12 -7.13
CA SER A 28 0.52 -13.27 -7.80
C SER A 28 0.00 -13.99 -9.05
N ARG A 29 -1.04 -13.44 -9.71
CA ARG A 29 -1.54 -14.00 -10.97
C ARG A 29 -0.46 -14.12 -12.04
N ALA A 30 0.50 -13.20 -12.05
CA ALA A 30 1.63 -13.21 -12.97
C ALA A 30 2.66 -14.33 -12.66
N THR A 31 2.66 -14.87 -11.44
CA THR A 31 3.50 -16.01 -11.04
C THR A 31 2.71 -17.31 -10.89
N GLY A 32 1.43 -17.33 -11.32
CA GLY A 32 0.57 -18.52 -11.32
C GLY A 32 -0.26 -18.73 -10.06
N GLY A 33 -0.30 -17.77 -9.13
CA GLY A 33 -1.12 -17.84 -7.91
C GLY A 33 -2.33 -16.91 -7.92
N ASP A 34 -3.42 -17.28 -7.23
CA ASP A 34 -4.58 -16.40 -7.04
C ASP A 34 -5.13 -16.48 -5.61
N LEU A 35 -5.26 -15.34 -4.94
CA LEU A 35 -5.84 -15.28 -3.60
C LEU A 35 -7.33 -15.65 -3.56
N THR A 36 -8.03 -15.61 -4.70
CA THR A 36 -9.43 -16.09 -4.80
C THR A 36 -9.51 -17.59 -5.02
N ASP A 37 -8.38 -18.26 -5.29
CA ASP A 37 -8.28 -19.72 -5.44
C ASP A 37 -7.47 -20.30 -4.26
N VAL A 38 -8.20 -20.77 -3.24
CA VAL A 38 -7.60 -21.31 -2.02
C VAL A 38 -6.70 -22.52 -2.28
N ASP A 39 -6.94 -23.30 -3.34
CA ASP A 39 -6.11 -24.46 -3.64
C ASP A 39 -4.76 -24.02 -4.20
N SER A 40 -4.73 -22.96 -5.02
CA SER A 40 -3.48 -22.31 -5.43
C SER A 40 -2.70 -21.74 -4.24
N VAL A 41 -3.40 -21.20 -3.23
CA VAL A 41 -2.78 -20.72 -1.98
C VAL A 41 -2.16 -21.88 -1.21
N ARG A 42 -2.87 -23.00 -1.05
CA ARG A 42 -2.36 -24.19 -0.36
C ARG A 42 -1.12 -24.76 -1.04
N GLU A 43 -1.15 -24.89 -2.36
CA GLU A 43 0.02 -25.34 -3.13
C GLU A 43 1.22 -24.42 -2.86
N ALA A 44 1.01 -23.10 -2.94
CA ALA A 44 2.03 -22.11 -2.71
C ALA A 44 2.50 -22.03 -1.24
N LEU A 45 1.82 -22.65 -0.28
CA LEU A 45 2.23 -22.69 1.13
C LEU A 45 3.14 -23.88 1.46
N THR A 46 3.31 -24.87 0.58
CA THR A 46 4.16 -26.06 0.85
C THR A 46 5.59 -25.65 1.25
N ASP A 47 6.06 -26.05 2.44
CA ASP A 47 7.37 -25.66 3.00
C ASP A 47 7.58 -24.15 3.20
N VAL A 48 6.50 -23.38 3.43
CA VAL A 48 6.54 -21.96 3.80
C VAL A 48 6.46 -21.80 5.32
N ASP A 49 7.34 -20.96 5.87
CA ASP A 49 7.38 -20.64 7.30
C ASP A 49 6.67 -19.33 7.63
N LYS A 50 6.71 -18.36 6.69
CA LYS A 50 6.27 -16.98 6.91
C LYS A 50 5.59 -16.42 5.66
N VAL A 51 4.59 -15.56 5.85
CA VAL A 51 3.83 -14.94 4.76
C VAL A 51 3.85 -13.42 4.88
N PHE A 52 4.18 -12.73 3.78
CA PHE A 52 3.81 -11.34 3.59
C PHE A 52 2.50 -11.29 2.82
N LEU A 53 1.42 -10.83 3.47
CA LEU A 53 0.09 -10.78 2.90
C LEU A 53 -0.27 -9.36 2.47
N VAL A 54 -0.53 -9.19 1.18
CA VAL A 54 -1.32 -8.11 0.62
C VAL A 54 -2.69 -8.68 0.25
N TRP A 55 -3.76 -8.12 0.84
CA TRP A 55 -5.13 -8.47 0.49
C TRP A 55 -5.71 -7.38 -0.43
N PRO A 56 -5.91 -7.65 -1.74
CA PRO A 56 -6.17 -6.61 -2.73
C PRO A 56 -7.65 -6.20 -2.84
N PHE A 57 -8.46 -6.48 -1.81
CA PHE A 57 -9.90 -6.27 -1.82
C PHE A 57 -10.36 -5.39 -0.66
N PHE A 58 -11.39 -4.59 -0.89
CA PHE A 58 -12.03 -3.75 0.14
C PHE A 58 -13.11 -4.50 0.94
N HIS A 59 -12.96 -5.80 1.08
CA HIS A 59 -13.86 -6.71 1.81
C HIS A 59 -13.06 -7.90 2.31
N THR A 60 -13.61 -8.67 3.24
CA THR A 60 -12.97 -9.87 3.80
C THR A 60 -13.49 -11.18 3.20
N GLU A 61 -14.34 -11.14 2.16
CA GLU A 61 -14.87 -12.34 1.51
C GLU A 61 -13.74 -13.27 1.04
N GLY A 62 -13.72 -14.51 1.55
CA GLY A 62 -12.72 -15.53 1.24
C GLY A 62 -11.41 -15.42 2.01
N LEU A 63 -11.18 -14.33 2.75
CA LEU A 63 -9.98 -14.15 3.57
C LEU A 63 -9.88 -15.21 4.67
N ASP A 64 -11.00 -15.59 5.28
CA ASP A 64 -11.08 -16.65 6.30
C ASP A 64 -10.47 -17.98 5.82
N ARG A 65 -10.84 -18.43 4.61
CA ARG A 65 -10.33 -19.66 4.00
C ARG A 65 -8.85 -19.57 3.66
N VAL A 66 -8.40 -18.40 3.22
CA VAL A 66 -6.97 -18.12 2.95
C VAL A 66 -6.18 -18.14 4.24
N LEU A 67 -6.68 -17.50 5.30
CA LEU A 67 -6.04 -17.48 6.61
C LEU A 67 -6.00 -18.86 7.27
N GLU A 68 -7.05 -19.68 7.11
CA GLU A 68 -7.06 -21.08 7.55
C GLU A 68 -5.94 -21.88 6.85
N ALA A 69 -5.78 -21.72 5.53
CA ALA A 69 -4.70 -22.35 4.79
C ALA A 69 -3.31 -21.87 5.27
N ILE A 70 -3.13 -20.56 5.49
CA ILE A 70 -1.89 -19.99 6.02
C ILE A 70 -1.58 -20.53 7.42
N ALA A 71 -2.55 -20.51 8.33
CA ALA A 71 -2.39 -20.96 9.71
C ALA A 71 -2.10 -22.47 9.83
N GLY A 72 -2.55 -23.27 8.86
CA GLY A 72 -2.24 -24.69 8.79
C GLY A 72 -0.77 -25.01 8.45
N GLN A 73 0.00 -24.05 7.94
CA GLN A 73 1.31 -24.31 7.35
C GLN A 73 2.41 -23.33 7.77
N ALA A 74 2.11 -22.03 7.81
CA ALA A 74 3.04 -20.97 8.22
C ALA A 74 2.89 -20.65 9.71
N LYS A 75 3.93 -20.04 10.29
CA LYS A 75 3.94 -19.60 11.69
C LYS A 75 3.69 -18.11 11.84
N ARG A 76 4.11 -17.33 10.85
CA ARG A 76 4.07 -15.86 10.91
C ARG A 76 3.42 -15.25 9.68
N ILE A 77 2.66 -14.18 9.91
CA ILE A 77 2.08 -13.33 8.88
C ILE A 77 2.41 -11.86 9.13
N VAL A 78 2.94 -11.18 8.12
CA VAL A 78 3.04 -9.72 8.09
C VAL A 78 2.01 -9.22 7.09
N TYR A 79 1.03 -8.46 7.56
CA TYR A 79 -0.09 -8.01 6.75
C TYR A 79 0.03 -6.51 6.42
N LEU A 80 -0.03 -6.19 5.13
CA LEU A 80 -0.16 -4.82 4.65
C LEU A 80 -1.62 -4.38 4.79
N SER A 81 -1.92 -3.77 5.94
CA SER A 81 -3.22 -3.19 6.31
C SER A 81 -3.33 -1.74 5.80
N SER A 82 -4.09 -0.90 6.51
CA SER A 82 -4.30 0.52 6.19
C SER A 82 -4.35 1.34 7.48
N ALA A 83 -3.74 2.54 7.46
CA ALA A 83 -4.05 3.56 8.46
C ALA A 83 -5.48 4.08 8.28
N GLY A 84 -5.98 4.83 9.27
CA GLY A 84 -7.32 5.41 9.28
C GLY A 84 -8.44 4.44 9.65
N ASP A 85 -8.09 3.19 9.97
CA ASP A 85 -8.98 2.14 10.50
C ASP A 85 -10.31 1.96 9.71
N PRO A 86 -10.27 1.84 8.36
CA PRO A 86 -11.48 1.57 7.60
C PRO A 86 -12.03 0.19 7.95
N GLU A 87 -13.36 0.03 7.93
CA GLU A 87 -14.06 -1.19 8.37
C GLU A 87 -13.47 -2.48 7.77
N TRP A 88 -13.16 -2.49 6.47
CA TRP A 88 -12.61 -3.67 5.81
C TRP A 88 -11.22 -4.05 6.31
N ALA A 89 -10.37 -3.06 6.66
CA ALA A 89 -9.03 -3.31 7.18
C ALA A 89 -9.12 -3.82 8.62
N ARG A 90 -9.94 -3.19 9.46
CA ARG A 90 -10.23 -3.63 10.83
C ARG A 90 -10.77 -5.06 10.86
N ALA A 91 -11.72 -5.38 9.98
CA ALA A 91 -12.28 -6.72 9.87
C ALA A 91 -11.21 -7.75 9.47
N ALA A 92 -10.32 -7.41 8.54
CA ALA A 92 -9.22 -8.29 8.15
C ALA A 92 -8.22 -8.51 9.30
N GLU A 93 -7.81 -7.44 10.00
CA GLU A 93 -6.94 -7.54 11.18
C GLU A 93 -7.55 -8.43 12.27
N ASN A 94 -8.83 -8.23 12.59
CA ASN A 94 -9.55 -9.04 13.57
C ASN A 94 -9.59 -10.53 13.18
N LEU A 95 -9.74 -10.86 11.89
CA LEU A 95 -9.69 -12.24 11.41
C LEU A 95 -8.28 -12.82 11.59
N ILE A 96 -7.23 -12.06 11.29
CA ILE A 96 -5.85 -12.51 11.46
C ILE A 96 -5.52 -12.76 12.93
N GLU A 97 -5.93 -11.87 13.84
CA GLU A 97 -5.73 -12.02 15.28
C GLU A 97 -6.34 -13.32 15.84
N GLN A 98 -7.39 -13.85 15.20
CA GLN A 98 -8.08 -15.09 15.60
C GLN A 98 -7.42 -16.37 15.08
N THR A 99 -6.40 -16.28 14.21
CA THR A 99 -5.76 -17.45 13.57
C THR A 99 -4.78 -18.19 14.46
N GLY A 100 -4.28 -17.54 15.52
CA GLY A 100 -3.15 -18.04 16.33
C GLY A 100 -1.77 -17.91 15.67
N LEU A 101 -1.68 -17.29 14.48
CA LEU A 101 -0.41 -16.92 13.86
C LEU A 101 0.31 -15.84 14.67
N GLU A 102 1.64 -15.84 14.62
CA GLU A 102 2.41 -14.64 14.95
C GLU A 102 2.12 -13.57 13.88
N TRP A 103 1.59 -12.42 14.28
CA TRP A 103 1.20 -11.39 13.31
C TRP A 103 1.93 -10.07 13.54
N THR A 104 2.11 -9.31 12.46
CA THR A 104 2.47 -7.89 12.49
C THR A 104 1.63 -7.14 11.45
N PHE A 105 1.05 -6.01 11.82
CA PHE A 105 0.26 -5.18 10.91
C PHE A 105 1.02 -3.93 10.51
N LEU A 106 1.12 -3.72 9.21
CA LEU A 106 1.65 -2.49 8.62
C LEU A 106 0.46 -1.64 8.19
N GLN A 107 0.27 -0.48 8.81
CA GLN A 107 -0.84 0.44 8.58
C GLN A 107 -0.31 1.72 7.91
N PRO A 108 0.00 1.67 6.61
CA PRO A 108 0.47 2.85 5.88
C PRO A 108 -0.61 3.92 5.75
N THR A 109 -0.18 5.17 5.73
CA THR A 109 -0.94 6.32 5.25
C THR A 109 -1.07 6.25 3.71
N GLY A 110 -0.94 7.37 3.00
CA GLY A 110 -1.09 7.42 1.55
C GLY A 110 0.13 6.87 0.85
N PHE A 111 -0.06 6.01 -0.15
CA PHE A 111 1.09 5.48 -0.89
C PHE A 111 1.57 6.56 -1.85
N ALA A 112 2.88 6.79 -1.94
CA ALA A 112 3.45 7.66 -2.97
C ALA A 112 3.15 7.10 -4.37
N ALA A 113 3.25 5.77 -4.53
CA ALA A 113 2.88 5.02 -5.75
C ALA A 113 1.47 5.32 -6.30
N ASN A 114 0.55 5.85 -5.48
CA ASN A 114 -0.77 6.23 -5.97
C ASN A 114 -0.73 7.36 -7.02
N ALA A 115 0.34 8.15 -7.08
CA ALA A 115 0.54 9.17 -8.11
C ALA A 115 0.81 8.56 -9.50
N LEU A 116 1.18 7.28 -9.60
CA LEU A 116 1.30 6.57 -10.89
C LEU A 116 -0.02 6.52 -11.65
N ARG A 117 -1.17 6.66 -10.97
CA ARG A 117 -2.48 6.77 -11.62
C ARG A 117 -2.58 7.99 -12.54
N TRP A 118 -1.76 9.01 -12.32
CA TRP A 118 -1.69 10.23 -13.13
C TRP A 118 -0.71 10.11 -14.29
N ALA A 119 0.05 9.01 -14.40
CA ALA A 119 1.10 8.88 -15.40
C ALA A 119 0.61 9.10 -16.83
N ASN A 120 -0.56 8.54 -17.18
CA ASN A 120 -1.14 8.73 -18.51
C ASN A 120 -1.50 10.21 -18.75
N ASP A 121 -2.27 10.83 -17.86
CA ASP A 121 -2.72 12.21 -17.98
C ASP A 121 -1.53 13.19 -18.02
N ILE A 122 -0.47 12.90 -17.24
CA ILE A 122 0.78 13.65 -17.27
C ILE A 122 1.46 13.53 -18.63
N LYS A 123 1.59 12.31 -19.18
CA LYS A 123 2.21 12.09 -20.51
C LYS A 123 1.44 12.81 -21.60
N THR A 124 0.13 12.59 -21.66
CA THR A 124 -0.72 13.02 -22.78
C THR A 124 -1.13 14.49 -22.69
N GLU A 125 -1.43 15.01 -21.50
CA GLU A 125 -2.07 16.31 -21.32
C GLU A 125 -1.27 17.31 -20.49
N ALA A 126 -0.29 16.85 -19.70
CA ALA A 126 0.37 17.67 -18.66
C ALA A 126 -0.61 18.22 -17.58
N VAL A 127 -1.81 17.64 -17.48
CA VAL A 127 -2.86 18.11 -16.57
C VAL A 127 -3.36 16.94 -15.73
N VAL A 128 -3.26 17.09 -14.41
CA VAL A 128 -3.83 16.15 -13.43
C VAL A 128 -5.16 16.70 -12.95
N ARG A 129 -6.18 15.84 -12.84
CA ARG A 129 -7.51 16.20 -12.32
C ARG A 129 -7.84 15.40 -11.07
N THR A 130 -8.06 16.10 -9.97
CA THR A 130 -8.32 15.50 -8.65
C THR A 130 -9.11 16.48 -7.78
N PRO A 131 -10.03 16.02 -6.91
CA PRO A 131 -10.69 16.92 -5.97
C PRO A 131 -9.74 17.29 -4.83
N PHE A 132 -9.98 18.39 -4.13
CA PHE A 132 -9.24 18.79 -2.91
C PHE A 132 -7.73 18.96 -3.14
N GLY A 133 -7.32 19.83 -4.06
CA GLY A 133 -5.91 20.04 -4.43
C GLY A 133 -5.00 20.42 -3.26
N THR A 134 -5.54 21.11 -2.25
CA THR A 134 -4.84 21.50 -1.02
C THR A 134 -4.79 20.40 0.04
N MET A 135 -5.53 19.31 -0.11
CA MET A 135 -5.44 18.15 0.79
C MET A 135 -4.00 17.66 0.82
N SER A 136 -3.47 17.48 2.02
CA SER A 136 -2.11 17.00 2.24
C SER A 136 -2.09 15.78 3.16
N ARG A 137 -1.14 14.90 2.92
CA ARG A 137 -0.88 13.74 3.78
C ARG A 137 0.58 13.30 3.65
N PRO A 138 1.09 12.50 4.60
CA PRO A 138 2.48 12.07 4.55
C PRO A 138 2.63 10.80 3.71
N HIS A 139 2.89 11.00 2.42
CA HIS A 139 2.94 9.92 1.43
C HIS A 139 4.14 9.00 1.67
N ILE A 140 3.88 7.72 1.98
CA ILE A 140 4.91 6.72 2.23
C ILE A 140 5.37 6.03 0.95
N HIS A 141 6.68 5.84 0.83
CA HIS A 141 7.32 5.12 -0.27
C HIS A 141 7.18 3.61 -0.10
N GLU A 142 6.88 2.87 -1.18
CA GLU A 142 6.78 1.41 -1.15
C GLU A 142 8.07 0.69 -0.76
N TYR A 143 9.23 1.31 -0.97
CA TYR A 143 10.52 0.82 -0.48
C TYR A 143 10.55 0.76 1.05
N ASP A 144 10.04 1.79 1.74
CA ASP A 144 10.06 1.87 3.21
C ASP A 144 9.03 0.94 3.84
N MET A 145 7.84 0.82 3.23
CA MET A 145 6.84 -0.18 3.63
C MET A 145 7.42 -1.60 3.56
N ALA A 146 8.13 -1.91 2.47
CA ALA A 146 8.79 -3.19 2.31
C ALA A 146 9.93 -3.38 3.31
N ALA A 147 10.74 -2.35 3.58
CA ALA A 147 11.83 -2.42 4.54
C ALA A 147 11.33 -2.76 5.95
N VAL A 148 10.25 -2.09 6.40
CA VAL A 148 9.59 -2.43 7.67
C VAL A 148 9.01 -3.85 7.63
N GLY A 149 8.34 -4.25 6.54
CA GLY A 149 7.80 -5.59 6.38
C GLY A 149 8.86 -6.69 6.44
N VAL A 150 10.02 -6.46 5.85
CA VAL A 150 11.17 -7.37 5.91
C VAL A 150 11.71 -7.50 7.34
N ARG A 151 11.81 -6.41 8.10
CA ARG A 151 12.20 -6.48 9.52
C ARG A 151 11.20 -7.29 10.33
N ALA A 152 9.90 -7.04 10.15
CA ALA A 152 8.83 -7.78 10.81
C ALA A 152 8.84 -9.29 10.48
N LEU A 153 9.13 -9.63 9.22
CA LEU A 153 9.27 -11.03 8.81
C LEU A 153 10.47 -11.71 9.48
N LEU A 154 11.57 -11.02 9.72
CA LEU A 154 12.85 -11.62 10.11
C LEU A 154 13.18 -11.53 11.61
N SER A 155 12.48 -10.69 12.38
CA SER A 155 12.72 -10.50 13.82
C SER A 155 11.47 -10.76 14.66
N ASP A 156 11.63 -11.37 15.83
CA ASP A 156 10.55 -11.66 16.78
C ASP A 156 10.10 -10.40 17.55
N GLU A 157 10.89 -9.32 17.50
CA GLU A 157 10.61 -8.04 18.16
C GLU A 157 9.30 -7.37 17.71
N HIS A 158 8.77 -7.79 16.56
CA HIS A 158 7.61 -7.18 15.91
C HIS A 158 6.32 -8.01 16.06
N VAL A 159 6.37 -9.15 16.75
CA VAL A 159 5.20 -10.02 16.94
C VAL A 159 4.15 -9.31 17.80
N GLY A 160 2.91 -9.27 17.32
CA GLY A 160 1.78 -8.59 17.96
C GLY A 160 1.77 -7.07 17.79
N ALA A 161 2.64 -6.51 16.94
CA ALA A 161 2.73 -5.07 16.74
C ALA A 161 1.81 -4.57 15.61
N LYS A 162 1.24 -3.37 15.81
CA LYS A 162 0.55 -2.58 14.78
C LYS A 162 1.35 -1.31 14.55
N TYR A 163 1.85 -1.12 13.33
CA TYR A 163 2.70 -0.01 12.97
C TYR A 163 1.99 0.93 12.01
N THR A 164 1.62 2.12 12.47
CA THR A 164 1.30 3.21 11.54
C THR A 164 2.57 3.62 10.80
N LEU A 165 2.51 3.71 9.47
CA LEU A 165 3.65 4.06 8.64
C LEU A 165 3.34 5.30 7.80
N SER A 166 4.22 6.30 7.81
CA SER A 166 4.06 7.53 7.04
C SER A 166 5.33 7.90 6.26
N GLY A 167 5.18 8.78 5.27
CA GLY A 167 6.30 9.56 4.75
C GLY A 167 6.79 10.60 5.77
N PRO A 168 7.92 11.28 5.48
CA PRO A 168 8.55 12.21 6.42
C PRO A 168 7.92 13.63 6.43
N GLU A 169 7.03 13.93 5.49
CA GLU A 169 6.53 15.29 5.25
C GLU A 169 5.08 15.27 4.74
N LEU A 170 4.29 16.31 5.04
CA LEU A 170 2.97 16.50 4.45
C LEU A 170 3.13 17.08 3.04
N VAL A 171 2.57 16.39 2.04
CA VAL A 171 2.61 16.85 0.65
C VAL A 171 1.19 17.02 0.14
N SER A 172 0.84 18.23 -0.28
CA SER A 172 -0.47 18.49 -0.91
C SER A 172 -0.55 17.85 -2.29
N GLN A 173 -1.76 17.68 -2.84
CA GLN A 173 -1.87 17.21 -4.23
C GLN A 173 -1.28 18.21 -5.23
N PHE A 174 -1.41 19.51 -4.98
CA PHE A 174 -0.71 20.55 -5.76
C PHE A 174 0.81 20.36 -5.71
N ASP A 175 1.37 20.12 -4.52
CA ASP A 175 2.80 19.93 -4.35
C ASP A 175 3.28 18.62 -4.98
N GLN A 176 2.51 17.54 -4.92
CA GLN A 176 2.85 16.29 -5.61
C GLN A 176 3.01 16.51 -7.12
N VAL A 177 2.04 17.16 -7.76
CA VAL A 177 2.10 17.45 -9.21
C VAL A 177 3.27 18.36 -9.55
N LYS A 178 3.52 19.39 -8.72
CA LYS A 178 4.67 20.28 -8.89
C LYS A 178 6.01 19.54 -8.75
N ILE A 179 6.15 18.71 -7.72
CA ILE A 179 7.38 17.91 -7.48
C ILE A 179 7.63 16.96 -8.66
N ILE A 180 6.61 16.27 -9.16
CA ILE A 180 6.74 15.40 -10.34
C ILE A 180 7.18 16.22 -11.55
N GLY A 181 6.54 17.37 -11.79
CA GLY A 181 6.88 18.30 -12.87
C GLY A 181 8.34 18.77 -12.82
N ASP A 182 8.79 19.21 -11.65
CA ASP A 182 10.20 19.59 -11.42
C ASP A 182 11.16 18.44 -11.73
N VAL A 183 10.84 17.22 -11.29
CA VAL A 183 11.70 16.03 -11.46
C VAL A 183 11.82 15.63 -12.93
N ILE A 184 10.73 15.71 -13.70
CA ILE A 184 10.75 15.37 -15.13
C ILE A 184 11.10 16.55 -16.04
N GLY A 185 11.25 17.75 -15.48
CA GLY A 185 11.54 18.98 -16.22
C GLY A 185 10.36 19.45 -17.11
N ARG A 186 9.12 19.27 -16.65
CA ARG A 186 7.90 19.63 -17.38
C ARG A 186 6.98 20.46 -16.49
N ASP A 187 6.42 21.53 -17.03
CA ASP A 187 5.36 22.29 -16.35
C ASP A 187 4.08 21.45 -16.33
N LEU A 188 3.60 21.13 -15.13
CA LEU A 188 2.41 20.32 -14.90
C LEU A 188 1.39 21.15 -14.13
N ARG A 189 0.13 21.01 -14.51
CA ARG A 189 -0.98 21.68 -13.84
C ARG A 189 -1.88 20.68 -13.14
N LEU A 190 -2.37 21.04 -11.96
CA LEU A 190 -3.49 20.37 -11.32
C LEU A 190 -4.75 21.21 -11.52
N ASP A 191 -5.75 20.61 -12.15
CA ASP A 191 -7.09 21.17 -12.28
C ASP A 191 -8.00 20.50 -11.25
N GLU A 192 -8.46 21.28 -10.28
CA GLU A 192 -9.36 20.78 -9.27
C GLU A 192 -10.72 20.46 -9.91
N GLN A 193 -11.13 19.20 -9.83
CA GLN A 193 -12.46 18.74 -10.24
C GLN A 193 -13.38 18.70 -9.03
N THR A 194 -14.69 18.76 -9.23
CA THR A 194 -15.62 18.72 -8.09
C THR A 194 -15.61 17.33 -7.43
N PRO A 195 -15.96 17.22 -6.14
CA PRO A 195 -16.12 15.92 -5.47
C PRO A 195 -17.10 14.98 -6.21
N GLU A 196 -18.14 15.53 -6.83
CA GLU A 196 -19.13 14.78 -7.61
C GLU A 196 -18.53 14.20 -8.91
N GLU A 197 -17.71 14.98 -9.62
CA GLU A 197 -16.99 14.52 -10.81
C GLU A 197 -15.99 13.40 -10.45
N ALA A 198 -15.27 13.59 -9.35
CA ALA A 198 -14.35 12.59 -8.81
C ALA A 198 -15.07 11.29 -8.43
N ARG A 199 -16.21 11.40 -7.71
CA ARG A 199 -17.07 10.28 -7.33
C ARG A 199 -17.56 9.52 -8.56
N ALA A 200 -18.08 10.23 -9.57
CA ALA A 200 -18.56 9.63 -10.81
C ALA A 200 -17.45 8.84 -11.51
N LYS A 201 -16.24 9.42 -11.61
CA LYS A 201 -15.07 8.74 -12.19
C LYS A 201 -14.73 7.46 -11.41
N MET A 202 -14.68 7.50 -10.08
CA MET A 202 -14.36 6.32 -9.26
C MET A 202 -15.37 5.19 -9.45
N LEU A 203 -16.67 5.51 -9.50
CA LEU A 203 -17.72 4.52 -9.77
C LEU A 203 -17.56 3.87 -11.14
N THR A 204 -17.19 4.63 -12.19
CA THR A 204 -16.94 4.05 -13.52
C THR A 204 -15.73 3.12 -13.56
N THR A 205 -14.80 3.26 -12.61
CA THR A 205 -13.65 2.36 -12.45
C THR A 205 -13.94 1.11 -11.60
N GLY A 206 -15.20 0.91 -11.21
CA GLY A 206 -15.65 -0.32 -10.52
C GLY A 206 -15.46 -0.31 -9.00
N TRP A 207 -15.16 0.85 -8.40
CA TRP A 207 -15.07 0.95 -6.94
C TRP A 207 -16.47 0.80 -6.31
N PRO A 208 -16.63 0.03 -5.23
CA PRO A 208 -17.92 -0.06 -4.52
C PRO A 208 -18.36 1.30 -3.97
N GLU A 209 -19.64 1.62 -4.12
CA GLU A 209 -20.20 2.93 -3.73
C GLU A 209 -19.86 3.35 -2.28
N PRO A 210 -19.99 2.48 -1.25
CA PRO A 210 -19.60 2.85 0.12
C PRO A 210 -18.12 3.20 0.26
N VAL A 211 -17.24 2.57 -0.52
CA VAL A 211 -15.79 2.84 -0.52
C VAL A 211 -15.51 4.18 -1.19
N VAL A 212 -16.22 4.51 -2.28
CA VAL A 212 -16.10 5.81 -2.94
C VAL A 212 -16.55 6.93 -2.00
N ASP A 213 -17.71 6.79 -1.37
CA ASP A 213 -18.25 7.81 -0.46
C ASP A 213 -17.34 7.99 0.77
N GLY A 214 -16.84 6.90 1.34
CA GLY A 214 -15.86 6.94 2.43
C GLY A 214 -14.54 7.62 2.02
N ALA A 215 -14.04 7.36 0.81
CA ALA A 215 -12.82 7.99 0.30
C ALA A 215 -13.00 9.50 0.07
N ILE A 216 -14.10 9.93 -0.55
CA ILE A 216 -14.40 11.35 -0.77
C ILE A 216 -14.53 12.08 0.57
N ALA A 217 -15.23 11.50 1.55
CA ALA A 217 -15.36 12.09 2.87
C ALA A 217 -14.02 12.18 3.61
N ALA A 218 -13.18 11.14 3.55
CA ALA A 218 -11.86 11.14 4.16
C ALA A 218 -10.95 12.21 3.52
N TRP A 219 -10.95 12.30 2.19
CA TRP A 219 -10.21 13.32 1.43
C TRP A 219 -10.65 14.73 1.76
N ALA A 220 -11.95 14.97 1.91
CA ALA A 220 -12.47 16.27 2.33
C ALA A 220 -11.98 16.63 3.75
N SER A 221 -11.96 15.68 4.69
CA SER A 221 -11.54 15.95 6.07
C SER A 221 -10.04 16.25 6.19
N MET A 222 -9.22 15.61 5.34
CA MET A 222 -7.76 15.78 5.30
C MET A 222 -7.29 17.17 4.84
N VAL A 223 -8.20 18.01 4.31
CA VAL A 223 -7.89 19.42 4.03
C VAL A 223 -7.62 20.19 5.33
N GLU A 224 -8.38 19.91 6.38
CA GLU A 224 -8.24 20.56 7.70
C GLU A 224 -7.50 19.67 8.70
N ASN A 225 -7.54 18.35 8.52
CA ASN A 225 -7.05 17.36 9.47
C ASN A 225 -6.14 16.33 8.77
N PRO A 226 -4.94 16.73 8.32
CA PRO A 226 -4.01 15.82 7.68
C PRO A 226 -3.60 14.68 8.63
N GLU A 227 -3.30 13.51 8.07
CA GLU A 227 -2.77 12.38 8.84
C GLU A 227 -1.41 12.73 9.49
N PRO A 228 -1.11 12.16 10.66
CA PRO A 228 0.14 12.45 11.36
C PRO A 228 1.36 11.88 10.65
N ILE A 229 2.48 12.59 10.75
CA ILE A 229 3.81 12.06 10.46
C ILE A 229 4.27 11.26 11.68
N VAL A 230 4.77 10.04 11.47
CA VAL A 230 5.24 9.14 12.51
C VAL A 230 6.67 8.65 12.21
N PRO A 231 7.52 8.45 13.24
CA PRO A 231 8.93 8.08 13.05
C PRO A 231 9.16 6.59 12.79
N THR A 232 8.09 5.79 12.69
CA THR A 232 8.11 4.32 12.71
C THR A 232 9.09 3.69 11.71
N VAL A 233 9.25 4.28 10.52
CA VAL A 233 10.20 3.78 9.51
C VAL A 233 11.63 3.89 10.03
N GLU A 234 12.01 5.03 10.60
CA GLU A 234 13.35 5.25 11.15
C GLU A 234 13.58 4.37 12.38
N GLU A 235 12.61 4.29 13.29
CA GLU A 235 12.70 3.47 14.50
C GLU A 235 12.93 1.98 14.20
N ILE A 236 12.30 1.44 13.14
CA ILE A 236 12.39 0.02 12.80
C ILE A 236 13.58 -0.27 11.86
N THR A 237 13.87 0.62 10.91
CA THR A 237 14.87 0.35 9.85
C THR A 237 16.23 0.96 10.15
N GLY A 238 16.29 1.95 11.04
CA GLY A 238 17.47 2.78 11.31
C GLY A 238 17.78 3.79 10.20
N THR A 239 16.86 4.03 9.26
CA THR A 239 17.00 4.97 8.15
C THR A 239 15.77 5.85 8.05
N GLU A 240 15.97 7.15 7.82
CA GLU A 240 14.86 8.10 7.62
C GLU A 240 13.95 7.65 6.45
N ALA A 241 12.65 7.89 6.59
CA ALA A 241 11.69 7.64 5.53
C ALA A 241 12.01 8.49 4.28
N LYS A 242 11.84 7.91 3.10
CA LYS A 242 12.06 8.60 1.83
C LYS A 242 11.00 9.67 1.61
N THR A 243 11.44 10.82 1.11
CA THR A 243 10.57 11.93 0.72
C THR A 243 9.74 11.59 -0.53
N PHE A 244 8.65 12.34 -0.76
CA PHE A 244 7.88 12.19 -2.00
C PHE A 244 8.72 12.59 -3.22
N ARG A 245 9.64 13.55 -3.07
CA ARG A 245 10.59 13.91 -4.14
C ARG A 245 11.54 12.77 -4.49
N ALA A 246 12.05 12.04 -3.51
CA ALA A 246 12.88 10.86 -3.76
C ALA A 246 12.07 9.78 -4.51
N TRP A 247 10.83 9.53 -4.08
CA TRP A 247 9.92 8.63 -4.79
C TRP A 247 9.69 9.06 -6.25
N ALA A 248 9.43 10.35 -6.48
CA ALA A 248 9.21 10.88 -7.83
C ALA A 248 10.45 10.74 -8.73
N GLN A 249 11.66 10.80 -8.15
CA GLN A 249 12.92 10.55 -8.88
C GLN A 249 13.06 9.08 -9.27
N ASP A 250 12.78 8.16 -8.34
CA ASP A 250 12.82 6.71 -8.57
C ASP A 250 11.81 6.30 -9.68
N HIS A 251 10.68 7.01 -9.75
CA HIS A 251 9.61 6.79 -10.74
C HIS A 251 9.60 7.78 -11.92
N ALA A 252 10.66 8.56 -12.14
CA ALA A 252 10.65 9.62 -13.15
C ALA A 252 10.36 9.09 -14.57
N ALA A 253 10.79 7.86 -14.87
CA ALA A 253 10.55 7.22 -16.17
C ALA A 253 9.06 6.91 -16.41
N ASP A 254 8.28 6.70 -15.35
CA ASP A 254 6.86 6.39 -15.46
C ASP A 254 6.04 7.59 -15.95
N PHE A 255 6.58 8.81 -15.87
CA PHE A 255 5.90 10.06 -16.25
C PHE A 255 6.44 10.70 -17.53
N LYS A 256 7.57 10.21 -18.06
CA LYS A 256 8.15 10.70 -19.31
C LYS A 256 7.38 10.16 -20.52
N ALA A 257 7.11 11.05 -21.48
CA ALA A 257 6.48 10.73 -22.76
C ALA A 257 7.47 10.03 -23.70
#